data_AF-A0A7Y3ZFB3-F1
#
_entry.id   AF-A0A7Y3ZFB3-F1
#
_cell.length_a   1.000
_cell.length_b   1.000
_cell.length_c   1.000
_cell.angle_alpha   90.00
_cell.angle_beta   90.00
_cell.angle_gamma   90.00
#
_symmetry.space_group_name_H-M   'P 1'
#
loop_
_entity.id
_entity.type
_entity.pdbx_description
1 polymer ?
#
loop_
_entity_poly.entity_id
_entity_poly.type
_entity_poly.pdbx_seq_one_letter_code
_entity_poly.pdbx_strand_id
1 'polypeptide(L)'
;MEASQVRKGIRNAKLNQDNSNILFGEIVLISIGIGLANQSWWWGGGALIGFLVTLNIKPIALLLMFALSLVWGVIGCGIGSLFESTGAMVVLSIIGFLCGLGVHLSALEWTQDA
;
A
#
# COMPACT_ATOMS: atom_id res chain seq x y z
N MET A 1 -7.44 -33.00 2.61
CA MET A 1 -6.97 -31.77 1.94
C MET A 1 -5.90 -32.14 0.93
N GLU A 2 -6.01 -31.68 -0.31
CA GLU A 2 -4.92 -31.90 -1.28
C GLU A 2 -3.69 -31.07 -0.92
N ALA A 3 -2.49 -31.66 -1.12
CA ALA A 3 -1.21 -30.97 -0.91
C ALA A 3 -1.07 -29.68 -1.76
N SER A 4 -1.72 -29.63 -2.92
CA SER A 4 -1.76 -28.47 -3.81
C SER A 4 -2.40 -27.24 -3.15
N GLN A 5 -3.51 -27.43 -2.44
CA GLN A 5 -4.25 -26.38 -1.75
C GLN A 5 -3.51 -25.88 -0.52
N VAL A 6 -2.88 -26.79 0.23
CA VAL A 6 -2.02 -26.43 1.37
C VAL A 6 -0.86 -25.53 0.91
N ARG A 7 -0.16 -25.91 -0.15
CA ARG A 7 0.94 -25.12 -0.71
C ARG A 7 0.49 -23.74 -1.17
N LYS A 8 -0.68 -23.64 -1.82
CA LYS A 8 -1.25 -22.36 -2.25
C LYS A 8 -1.58 -21.46 -1.05
N GLY A 9 -2.18 -22.02 -0.01
CA GLY A 9 -2.50 -21.29 1.23
C GLY A 9 -1.25 -20.73 1.90
N ILE A 10 -0.22 -21.56 2.11
CA ILE A 10 1.06 -21.13 2.72
C ILE A 10 1.71 -20.01 1.88
N ARG A 11 1.72 -20.15 0.56
CA ARG A 11 2.29 -19.12 -0.33
C ARG A 11 1.51 -17.81 -0.22
N ASN A 12 0.18 -17.85 -0.21
CA ASN A 12 -0.64 -16.65 -0.11
C ASN A 12 -0.44 -15.95 1.25
N ALA A 13 -0.42 -16.71 2.36
CA ALA A 13 -0.14 -16.16 3.68
C ALA A 13 1.24 -15.46 3.72
N LYS A 14 2.26 -16.08 3.13
CA LYS A 14 3.60 -15.48 3.04
C LYS A 14 3.62 -14.21 2.18
N LEU A 15 2.93 -14.22 1.05
CA LEU A 15 2.82 -13.06 0.18
C LEU A 15 2.05 -11.90 0.85
N ASN A 16 0.95 -12.19 1.53
CA ASN A 16 0.18 -11.21 2.28
C ASN A 16 1.01 -10.60 3.42
N GLN A 17 1.80 -11.41 4.12
CA GLN A 17 2.76 -10.94 5.12
C GLN A 17 3.81 -10.01 4.52
N ASP A 18 4.45 -10.40 3.41
CA ASP A 18 5.49 -9.60 2.77
C ASP A 18 4.92 -8.26 2.26
N ASN A 19 3.72 -8.28 1.68
CA ASN A 19 3.00 -7.08 1.26
C ASN A 19 2.58 -6.21 2.46
N SER A 20 2.26 -6.81 3.61
CA SER A 20 1.99 -6.05 4.84
C SER A 20 3.19 -5.24 5.29
N ASN A 21 4.41 -5.77 5.14
CA ASN A 21 5.63 -5.03 5.46
C ASN A 21 5.81 -3.80 4.55
N ILE A 22 5.40 -3.89 3.28
CA ILE A 22 5.41 -2.74 2.36
C ILE A 22 4.42 -1.68 2.86
N LEU A 23 3.17 -2.07 3.16
CA LEU A 23 2.14 -1.16 3.68
C LEU A 23 2.59 -0.46 4.97
N PHE A 24 3.14 -1.21 5.94
CA PHE A 24 3.66 -0.63 7.18
C PHE A 24 4.84 0.31 6.91
N GLY A 25 5.73 -0.06 5.99
CA GLY A 25 6.84 0.81 5.56
C GLY A 25 6.34 2.15 5.03
N GLU A 26 5.34 2.14 4.14
CA GLU A 26 4.74 3.36 3.60
C GLU A 26 4.08 4.21 4.70
N ILE A 27 3.30 3.60 5.58
CA ILE A 27 2.67 4.29 6.71
C ILE A 27 3.73 4.97 7.59
N VAL A 28 4.83 4.28 7.91
CA VAL A 28 5.93 4.83 8.71
C VAL A 28 6.60 5.99 7.99
N LEU A 29 6.92 5.84 6.69
CA LEU A 29 7.55 6.89 5.90
C LEU A 29 6.66 8.14 5.78
N ILE A 30 5.37 7.97 5.52
CA ILE A 30 4.40 9.07 5.45
C ILE A 30 4.29 9.76 6.81
N SER A 31 4.21 9.00 7.89
CA SER A 31 4.11 9.56 9.24
C SER A 31 5.36 10.36 9.63
N ILE A 32 6.56 9.85 9.29
CA ILE A 32 7.82 10.60 9.45
C ILE A 32 7.78 11.88 8.61
N GLY A 33 7.34 11.79 7.35
CA GLY A 33 7.21 12.95 6.46
C GLY A 33 6.30 14.04 7.05
N ILE A 34 5.14 13.65 7.59
CA ILE A 34 4.22 14.56 8.27
C ILE A 34 4.86 15.20 9.52
N GLY A 35 5.54 14.40 10.33
CA GLY A 35 6.24 14.88 11.53
C GLY A 35 7.34 15.88 11.20
N LEU A 36 8.15 15.61 10.17
CA LEU A 36 9.22 16.50 9.72
C LEU A 36 8.66 17.77 9.07
N ALA A 37 7.62 17.68 8.24
CA ALA A 37 7.00 18.85 7.60
C ALA A 37 6.44 19.85 8.65
N ASN A 38 5.94 19.33 9.78
CA ASN A 38 5.40 20.14 10.87
C ASN A 38 6.41 20.36 12.03
N GLN A 39 7.65 19.86 11.90
CA GLN A 39 8.68 19.89 12.95
C GLN A 39 8.15 19.43 14.32
N SER A 40 7.30 18.40 14.36
CA SER A 40 6.54 18.01 15.55
C SER A 40 6.36 16.51 15.68
N TRP A 41 6.74 16.01 16.84
CA TRP A 41 6.55 14.62 17.25
C TRP A 41 5.08 14.23 17.38
N TRP A 42 4.21 15.17 17.76
CA TRP A 42 2.77 14.92 17.89
C TRP A 42 2.11 14.70 16.52
N TRP A 43 2.52 15.45 15.50
CA TRP A 43 2.02 15.26 14.14
C TRP A 43 2.50 13.93 13.54
N GLY A 44 3.79 13.58 13.71
CA GLY A 44 4.32 12.31 13.22
C GLY A 44 3.76 11.09 13.96
N GLY A 45 3.81 11.10 15.29
CA GLY A 45 3.28 10.01 16.12
C GLY A 45 1.76 9.88 16.01
N GLY A 46 1.05 11.01 15.97
CA GLY A 46 -0.40 11.05 15.76
C GLY A 46 -0.81 10.50 14.39
N ALA A 47 -0.07 10.81 13.32
CA ALA A 47 -0.30 10.24 12.01
C ALA A 47 -0.06 8.71 12.01
N LEU A 48 1.04 8.25 12.61
CA LEU A 48 1.35 6.82 12.69
C LEU A 48 0.24 6.05 13.41
N ILE A 49 -0.13 6.49 14.60
CA ILE A 49 -1.23 5.88 15.38
C ILE A 49 -2.55 5.96 14.60
N GLY A 50 -2.84 7.11 13.99
CA GLY A 50 -4.03 7.31 13.17
C GLY A 50 -4.14 6.32 12.02
N PHE A 51 -3.05 6.08 11.29
CA PHE A 51 -3.02 5.08 10.22
C PHE A 51 -3.21 3.66 10.76
N LEU A 52 -2.52 3.28 11.85
CA LEU A 52 -2.69 1.96 12.47
C LEU A 52 -4.13 1.71 12.94
N VAL A 53 -4.78 2.72 13.53
CA VAL A 53 -6.18 2.62 13.94
C VAL A 53 -7.12 2.50 12.73
N THR A 54 -6.88 3.26 11.66
CA THR A 54 -7.75 3.22 10.47
C THR A 54 -7.72 1.88 9.74
N LEU A 55 -6.62 1.12 9.79
CA LEU A 55 -6.56 -0.25 9.25
C LEU A 55 -7.60 -1.21 9.86
N ASN A 56 -8.00 -0.96 11.11
CA ASN A 56 -8.99 -1.78 11.83
C ASN A 56 -10.44 -1.42 11.47
N ILE A 57 -10.68 -0.33 10.74
CA ILE A 57 -12.02 0.14 10.36
C ILE A 57 -12.21 -0.09 8.86
N LYS A 58 -12.77 -1.25 8.48
CA LYS A 58 -12.91 -1.73 7.08
C LYS A 58 -13.19 -0.65 6.02
N PRO A 59 -14.24 0.19 6.13
CA PRO A 59 -14.53 1.19 5.09
C PRO A 59 -13.43 2.25 4.97
N ILE A 60 -12.83 2.66 6.08
CA ILE A 60 -11.76 3.67 6.09
C ILE A 60 -10.45 3.04 5.60
N ALA A 61 -10.17 1.79 5.99
CA ALA A 61 -9.01 1.06 5.53
C ALA A 61 -9.01 0.90 4.01
N LEU A 62 -10.15 0.54 3.41
CA LEU A 62 -10.26 0.45 1.94
C LEU A 62 -10.02 1.80 1.25
N LEU A 63 -10.53 2.89 1.81
CA LEU A 63 -10.25 4.23 1.30
C LEU A 63 -8.76 4.57 1.41
N LEU A 64 -8.12 4.22 2.51
CA LEU A 64 -6.68 4.40 2.71
C LEU A 64 -5.87 3.58 1.69
N MET A 65 -6.22 2.31 1.46
CA MET A 65 -5.56 1.46 0.46
C MET A 65 -5.67 2.08 -0.93
N PHE A 66 -6.84 2.60 -1.29
CA PHE A 66 -7.03 3.30 -2.56
C PHE A 66 -6.13 4.54 -2.65
N ALA A 67 -6.10 5.37 -1.60
CA ALA A 67 -5.31 6.60 -1.55
C ALA A 67 -3.80 6.34 -1.66
N LEU A 68 -3.27 5.36 -0.91
CA LEU A 68 -1.85 4.97 -0.99
C LEU A 68 -1.50 4.42 -2.38
N SER A 69 -2.42 3.68 -3.01
CA SER A 69 -2.23 3.14 -4.37
C SER A 69 -2.10 4.22 -5.44
N LEU A 70 -2.66 5.42 -5.23
CA LEU A 70 -2.49 6.54 -6.16
C LEU A 70 -1.02 6.95 -6.30
N VAL A 71 -0.22 6.82 -5.24
CA VAL A 71 1.22 7.10 -5.30
C VAL A 71 1.92 6.19 -6.30
N TRP A 72 1.57 4.91 -6.32
CA TRP A 72 2.08 3.95 -7.30
C TRP A 72 1.65 4.26 -8.74
N GLY A 73 0.43 4.79 -8.92
CA GLY A 73 0.00 5.32 -10.22
C GLY A 73 0.81 6.52 -10.68
N VAL A 74 1.11 7.46 -9.77
CA VAL A 74 2.00 8.61 -10.05
C VAL A 74 3.41 8.14 -10.42
N ILE A 75 3.95 7.13 -9.72
CA ILE A 75 5.24 6.52 -10.07
C ILE A 75 5.18 5.90 -11.48
N GLY A 76 4.12 5.15 -11.80
CA GLY A 76 3.91 4.58 -13.13
C GLY A 76 3.84 5.64 -14.24
N CYS A 77 3.16 6.76 -13.97
CA CYS A 77 3.12 7.92 -14.86
C CYS A 77 4.53 8.51 -15.09
N GLY A 78 5.31 8.68 -14.01
CA GLY A 78 6.68 9.19 -14.07
C GLY A 78 7.64 8.26 -14.83
N ILE A 79 7.44 6.95 -14.77
CA ILE A 79 8.19 6.00 -15.61
C ILE A 79 7.73 6.13 -17.06
N GLY A 80 6.43 6.26 -17.31
CA GLY A 80 5.88 6.41 -18.66
C GLY A 80 6.32 7.68 -19.38
N SER A 81 6.62 8.76 -18.67
CA SER A 81 7.11 10.00 -19.28
C SER A 81 8.50 9.85 -19.90
N LEU A 82 9.30 8.88 -19.44
CA LEU A 82 10.61 8.55 -20.02
C LEU A 82 10.52 8.01 -21.46
N PHE A 83 9.33 7.59 -21.89
CA PHE A 83 9.04 7.14 -23.26
C PHE A 83 8.49 8.25 -24.16
N GLU A 84 8.39 9.48 -23.65
CA GLU A 84 7.85 10.65 -24.37
C GLU A 84 6.47 10.38 -25.03
N SER A 85 5.67 9.50 -24.42
CA SER A 85 4.40 9.02 -24.97
C SER A 85 3.30 9.12 -23.93
N THR A 86 2.28 9.92 -24.23
CA THR A 86 1.06 10.01 -23.39
C THR A 86 0.40 8.65 -23.22
N GLY A 87 0.43 7.79 -24.25
CA GLY A 87 -0.08 6.43 -24.17
C GLY A 87 0.66 5.59 -23.14
N ALA A 88 2.00 5.66 -23.12
CA ALA A 88 2.82 4.95 -22.14
C ALA A 88 2.57 5.46 -20.71
N MET A 89 2.44 6.78 -20.53
CA MET A 89 2.12 7.40 -19.23
C MET A 89 0.79 6.89 -18.67
N VAL A 90 -0.27 6.87 -19.48
CA VAL A 90 -1.60 6.42 -19.04
C VAL A 90 -1.57 4.93 -18.69
N VAL A 91 -1.02 4.09 -19.57
CA VAL A 91 -0.99 2.63 -19.36
C VAL A 91 -0.17 2.28 -18.12
N LEU A 92 1.03 2.84 -17.97
CA LEU A 92 1.90 2.54 -16.83
C LEU A 92 1.37 3.14 -15.53
N SER A 93 0.67 4.27 -15.57
CA SER A 93 -0.04 4.81 -14.40
C SER A 93 -1.14 3.85 -13.91
N ILE A 94 -1.96 3.32 -14.83
CA ILE A 94 -3.00 2.34 -14.49
C ILE A 94 -2.38 1.07 -13.93
N ILE A 95 -1.31 0.55 -14.56
CA ILE A 95 -0.60 -0.65 -14.08
C ILE A 95 -0.03 -0.40 -12.69
N GLY A 96 0.65 0.73 -12.48
CA GLY A 96 1.23 1.10 -11.18
C GLY A 96 0.15 1.16 -10.09
N PHE A 97 -0.96 1.84 -10.36
CA PHE A 97 -2.10 1.92 -9.45
C PHE A 97 -2.66 0.52 -9.11
N LEU A 98 -2.89 -0.33 -10.11
CA LEU A 98 -3.44 -1.68 -9.89
C LEU A 98 -2.47 -2.59 -9.13
N CYS A 99 -1.17 -2.49 -9.40
CA CYS A 99 -0.14 -3.20 -8.65
C CYS A 99 -0.11 -2.74 -7.18
N GLY A 100 -0.09 -1.43 -6.95
CA GLY A 100 -0.16 -0.86 -5.60
C GLY A 100 -1.43 -1.30 -4.87
N LEU A 101 -2.58 -1.26 -5.54
CA LEU A 101 -3.86 -1.69 -4.95
C LEU A 101 -3.87 -3.19 -4.60
N GLY A 102 -3.30 -4.04 -5.46
CA GLY A 102 -3.15 -5.47 -5.16
C GLY A 102 -2.28 -5.73 -3.93
N VAL A 103 -1.14 -5.04 -3.82
CA VAL A 103 -0.25 -5.10 -2.65
C VAL A 103 -1.02 -4.66 -1.40
N HIS A 104 -1.67 -3.49 -1.45
CA HIS A 104 -2.41 -2.93 -0.32
C HIS A 104 -3.59 -3.79 0.15
N LEU A 105 -4.38 -4.36 -0.77
CA LEU A 105 -5.50 -5.22 -0.39
C LEU A 105 -5.03 -6.55 0.22
N SER A 106 -3.98 -7.17 -0.32
CA SER A 106 -3.39 -8.38 0.27
C SER A 106 -2.71 -8.13 1.63
N ALA A 107 -2.11 -6.96 1.79
CA ALA A 107 -1.60 -6.48 3.07
C ALA A 107 -2.73 -6.28 4.09
N LEU A 108 -3.84 -5.68 3.66
CA LEU A 108 -5.00 -5.44 4.51
C LEU A 108 -5.60 -6.76 5.02
N GLU A 109 -5.68 -7.78 4.16
CA GLU A 109 -6.10 -9.14 4.54
C GLU A 109 -5.24 -9.67 5.68
N TRP A 110 -3.90 -9.58 5.58
CA TRP A 110 -2.99 -9.97 6.66
C TRP A 110 -3.25 -9.21 7.97
N THR A 111 -3.46 -7.89 7.90
CA THR A 111 -3.68 -7.06 9.10
C THR A 111 -5.03 -7.33 9.78
N GLN A 112 -6.02 -7.86 9.06
CA GLN A 112 -7.33 -8.19 9.61
C GLN A 112 -7.44 -9.64 10.08
N ASP A 113 -6.57 -10.51 9.57
CA ASP A 113 -6.49 -11.93 9.97
C ASP A 113 -5.55 -12.18 11.17
N ALA A 114 -4.65 -11.23 11.47
CA ALA A 114 -3.70 -11.28 12.59
C ALA A 114 -4.34 -10.90 13.93
#